data_AF-A0A822H2K3-F1
#
_entry.id   AF-A0A822H2K3-F1
#
_cell.length_a   1.000
_cell.length_b   1.000
_cell.length_c   1.000
_cell.angle_alpha   90.00
_cell.angle_beta   90.00
_cell.angle_gamma   90.00
#
_symmetry.space_group_name_H-M   'P 1'
#
loop_
_entity.id
_entity.type
_entity.pdbx_description
1 polymer ?
#
loop_
_entity_poly.entity_id
_entity_poly.type
_entity_poly.pdbx_seq_one_letter_code
_entity_poly.pdbx_strand_id
1 'polypeptide(L)'
;MHATTSGLFLDIFVHSLKKKENQLKFLKTKFAVDLLYYVARGRPMLNVNYLLNEYQPSKEHSYSDAQNPWLPLIDKCLTHRDVHLVKTIRALVYAEKFDRAQENNKMSYLKIAQMTMDALFPDYEKTWSHEGVGWEEYWKTVKDS
;
A
#
# COMPACT_ATOMS: atom_id res chain seq x y z
N MET A 1 -2.57 5.48 8.73
CA MET A 1 -3.07 4.48 9.70
C MET A 1 -4.57 4.23 9.56
N HIS A 2 -5.44 5.26 9.61
CA HIS A 2 -6.89 5.05 9.45
C HIS A 2 -7.28 4.61 8.04
N ALA A 3 -6.63 5.12 6.99
CA ALA A 3 -6.96 4.76 5.60
C ALA A 3 -6.77 3.26 5.31
N THR A 4 -5.62 2.68 5.68
CA THR A 4 -5.33 1.24 5.45
C THR A 4 -6.23 0.34 6.29
N THR A 5 -6.42 0.65 7.57
CA THR A 5 -7.29 -0.14 8.45
C THR A 5 -8.76 -0.08 8.00
N SER A 6 -9.28 1.10 7.69
CA SER A 6 -10.66 1.25 7.19
C SER A 6 -10.85 0.63 5.79
N GLY A 7 -9.80 0.59 4.98
CA GLY A 7 -9.78 -0.11 3.70
C GLY A 7 -10.13 -1.60 3.81
N LEU A 8 -9.67 -2.27 4.88
CA LEU A 8 -9.99 -3.68 5.12
C LEU A 8 -11.48 -3.94 5.38
N PHE A 9 -12.21 -2.94 5.88
CA PHE A 9 -13.63 -3.05 6.18
C PHE A 9 -14.53 -2.51 5.06
N LEU A 10 -13.95 -1.95 3.99
CA LEU A 10 -14.72 -1.36 2.88
C LEU A 10 -15.72 -2.35 2.31
N ASP A 11 -15.31 -3.58 2.07
CA ASP A 11 -16.16 -4.63 1.51
C ASP A 11 -17.33 -4.96 2.42
N ILE A 12 -17.09 -5.10 3.72
CA ILE A 12 -18.14 -5.38 4.72
C ILE A 12 -19.15 -4.24 4.73
N PHE A 13 -18.68 -2.98 4.78
CA PHE A 13 -19.58 -1.83 4.78
C PHE A 13 -20.37 -1.73 3.49
N VAL A 14 -19.72 -1.86 2.32
CA VAL A 14 -20.38 -1.83 1.02
C VAL A 14 -21.45 -2.91 0.91
N HIS A 15 -21.14 -4.16 1.26
CA HIS A 15 -22.11 -5.25 1.17
C HIS A 15 -23.23 -5.15 2.22
N SER A 16 -22.99 -4.50 3.37
CA SER A 16 -24.04 -4.25 4.37
C SER A 16 -25.08 -3.21 3.93
N LEU A 17 -24.73 -2.35 2.97
CA LEU A 17 -25.63 -1.31 2.45
C LEU A 17 -26.59 -1.90 1.41
N LYS A 18 -27.90 -1.89 1.72
CA LYS A 18 -28.94 -2.49 0.88
C LYS A 18 -29.11 -1.85 -0.50
N LYS A 19 -28.87 -0.54 -0.63
CA LYS A 19 -29.07 0.22 -1.87
C LYS A 19 -27.73 0.49 -2.55
N LYS A 20 -27.64 0.22 -3.86
CA LYS A 20 -26.46 0.53 -4.69
C LYS A 20 -26.07 2.01 -4.63
N GLU A 21 -27.05 2.90 -4.55
CA GLU A 21 -26.83 4.35 -4.39
C GLU A 21 -26.05 4.67 -3.11
N ASN A 22 -26.38 4.01 -2.00
CA ASN A 22 -25.69 4.19 -0.73
C ASN A 22 -24.28 3.60 -0.77
N GLN A 23 -24.10 2.45 -1.42
CA GLN A 23 -22.77 1.85 -1.65
C GLN A 23 -21.86 2.82 -2.40
N LEU A 24 -22.35 3.36 -3.53
CA LEU A 24 -21.60 4.33 -4.33
C LEU A 24 -21.30 5.61 -3.55
N LYS A 25 -22.29 6.14 -2.82
CA LYS A 25 -22.12 7.33 -1.99
C LYS A 25 -21.06 7.10 -0.91
N PHE A 26 -21.10 5.95 -0.23
CA PHE A 26 -20.12 5.57 0.78
C PHE A 26 -18.70 5.49 0.20
N LEU A 27 -18.51 4.80 -0.93
CA LEU A 27 -17.21 4.70 -1.58
C LEU A 27 -16.66 6.06 -2.02
N LYS A 28 -17.50 6.91 -2.64
CA LYS A 28 -17.11 8.27 -3.04
C LYS A 28 -16.71 9.12 -1.83
N THR A 29 -17.49 9.08 -0.76
CA THR A 29 -17.18 9.81 0.47
C THR A 29 -15.89 9.30 1.11
N LYS A 30 -15.69 7.98 1.17
CA LYS A 30 -14.46 7.40 1.72
C LYS A 30 -13.23 7.84 0.92
N PHE A 31 -13.29 7.76 -0.40
CA PHE A 31 -12.22 8.23 -1.28
C PHE A 31 -11.93 9.73 -1.06
N ALA A 32 -12.97 10.57 -1.00
CA ALA A 32 -12.81 12.00 -0.77
C ALA A 32 -12.17 12.30 0.60
N VAL A 33 -12.53 11.57 1.65
CA VAL A 33 -11.95 11.73 2.99
C VAL A 33 -10.48 11.29 3.01
N ASP A 34 -10.15 10.16 2.38
CA ASP A 34 -8.77 9.70 2.28
C ASP A 34 -7.90 10.70 1.50
N LEU A 35 -8.42 11.22 0.38
CA LEU A 35 -7.75 12.22 -0.44
C LEU A 35 -7.57 13.53 0.31
N LEU A 36 -8.60 13.99 1.03
CA LEU A 36 -8.52 15.19 1.87
C LEU A 36 -7.44 15.00 2.94
N TYR A 37 -7.40 13.84 3.60
CA TYR A 37 -6.36 13.56 4.60
C TYR A 37 -4.97 13.51 3.98
N TYR A 38 -4.83 12.96 2.77
CA TYR A 38 -3.59 12.94 2.01
C TYR A 38 -3.08 14.37 1.75
N VAL A 39 -3.94 15.22 1.17
CA VAL A 39 -3.61 16.61 0.82
C VAL A 39 -3.35 17.46 2.07
N ALA A 40 -4.19 17.34 3.10
CA ALA A 40 -4.06 18.12 4.34
C ALA A 40 -2.77 17.81 5.12
N ARG A 41 -2.18 16.62 4.90
CA ARG A 41 -0.88 16.23 5.48
C ARG A 41 0.30 16.71 4.64
N GLY A 42 0.05 17.50 3.59
CA GLY A 42 1.05 17.97 2.65
C GLY A 42 1.75 16.82 1.93
N ARG A 43 1.12 15.66 1.74
CA ARG A 43 1.84 14.52 1.19
C ARG A 43 2.34 14.82 -0.23
N PRO A 44 3.53 14.30 -0.59
CA PRO A 44 4.18 14.57 -1.86
C PRO A 44 3.35 14.11 -3.06
N MET A 45 3.72 14.52 -4.26
CA MET A 45 3.02 14.08 -5.46
C MET A 45 3.18 12.56 -5.65
N LEU A 46 2.07 11.86 -5.95
CA LEU A 46 2.13 10.43 -6.27
C LEU A 46 2.83 10.23 -7.61
N ASN A 47 4.06 9.72 -7.59
CA ASN A 47 4.78 9.38 -8.81
C ASN A 47 4.44 7.96 -9.27
N VAL A 48 3.26 7.83 -9.87
CA VAL A 48 2.75 6.54 -10.39
C VAL A 48 3.64 6.02 -11.50
N ASN A 49 4.20 6.89 -12.34
CA ASN A 49 5.10 6.48 -13.42
C ASN A 49 6.36 5.80 -12.88
N TYR A 50 7.00 6.41 -11.88
CA TYR A 50 8.16 5.83 -11.23
C TYR A 50 7.82 4.46 -10.62
N LEU A 51 6.72 4.37 -9.86
CA LEU A 51 6.28 3.11 -9.26
C LEU A 51 6.07 2.01 -10.30
N LEU A 52 5.41 2.32 -11.41
CA LEU A 52 5.05 1.31 -12.41
C LEU A 52 6.23 0.94 -13.31
N ASN A 53 7.06 1.90 -13.70
CA ASN A 53 8.05 1.72 -14.76
C ASN A 53 9.51 1.71 -14.27
N GLU A 54 9.84 2.39 -13.18
CA GLU A 54 11.22 2.63 -12.76
C GLU A 54 11.59 1.87 -11.48
N TYR A 55 10.68 1.79 -10.50
CA TYR A 55 10.91 1.09 -9.24
C TYR A 55 11.16 -0.41 -9.48
N GLN A 56 12.27 -0.89 -8.93
CA GLN A 56 12.64 -2.30 -8.88
C GLN A 56 12.76 -2.73 -7.42
N PRO A 57 12.08 -3.82 -7.01
CA PRO A 57 12.17 -4.31 -5.65
C PRO A 57 13.56 -4.84 -5.33
N SER A 58 13.98 -4.74 -4.07
CA SER A 58 15.21 -5.38 -3.62
C SER A 58 15.19 -6.88 -3.92
N LYS A 59 16.36 -7.49 -4.11
CA LYS A 59 16.47 -8.94 -4.37
C LYS A 59 15.78 -9.78 -3.31
N GLU A 60 15.77 -9.31 -2.07
CA GLU A 60 15.13 -10.01 -0.96
C GLU A 60 13.61 -10.01 -1.01
N HIS A 61 12.99 -9.04 -1.69
CA HIS A 61 11.53 -8.91 -1.79
C HIS A 61 11.02 -9.07 -3.23
N SER A 62 11.92 -9.33 -4.18
CA SER A 62 11.56 -9.67 -5.55
C SER A 62 11.07 -11.12 -5.61
N TYR A 63 9.75 -11.31 -5.51
CA TYR A 63 9.10 -12.61 -5.59
C TYR A 63 8.27 -12.78 -6.86
N SER A 64 8.56 -12.01 -7.92
CA SER A 64 7.81 -12.01 -9.18
C SER A 64 7.69 -13.38 -9.82
N ASP A 65 8.67 -14.25 -9.57
CA ASP A 65 8.79 -15.57 -10.21
C ASP A 65 8.11 -16.68 -9.39
N ALA A 66 7.59 -16.37 -8.20
CA ALA A 66 6.87 -17.32 -7.38
C ALA A 66 5.48 -17.62 -7.95
N GLN A 67 5.00 -18.85 -7.79
CA GLN A 67 3.65 -19.25 -8.18
C GLN A 67 2.57 -18.36 -7.51
N ASN A 68 2.83 -17.91 -6.28
CA ASN A 68 2.08 -16.85 -5.63
C ASN A 68 3.06 -15.87 -4.97
N PRO A 69 3.27 -14.67 -5.54
CA PRO A 69 4.24 -13.69 -5.04
C PRO A 69 3.87 -13.09 -3.68
N TRP A 70 2.60 -13.23 -3.25
CA TRP A 70 2.14 -12.68 -1.98
C TRP A 70 2.53 -13.52 -0.77
N LEU A 71 2.57 -14.84 -0.90
CA LEU A 71 2.88 -15.73 0.23
C LEU A 71 4.23 -15.40 0.89
N PRO A 72 5.35 -15.32 0.16
CA PRO A 72 6.64 -15.00 0.79
C PRO A 72 6.68 -13.58 1.39
N LEU A 73 5.97 -12.60 0.79
CA LEU A 73 5.82 -11.26 1.40
C LEU A 73 5.05 -11.31 2.71
N ILE A 74 3.97 -12.08 2.76
CA ILE A 74 3.15 -12.24 3.96
C ILE A 74 4.00 -12.91 5.05
N ASP A 75 4.67 -14.01 4.74
CA ASP A 75 5.53 -14.71 5.69
C ASP A 75 6.61 -13.77 6.25
N LYS A 76 7.28 -13.00 5.39
CA LYS A 76 8.32 -12.07 5.84
C LYS A 76 7.73 -10.92 6.66
N CYS A 77 6.60 -10.34 6.27
CA CYS A 77 6.02 -9.21 7.02
C CYS A 77 5.54 -9.60 8.42
N LEU A 78 5.16 -10.86 8.65
CA LEU A 78 4.77 -11.38 9.97
C LEU A 78 5.94 -11.43 10.95
N THR A 79 7.18 -11.40 10.48
CA THR A 79 8.40 -11.39 11.33
C THR A 79 8.77 -9.99 11.83
N HIS A 80 8.16 -8.94 11.27
CA HIS A 80 8.49 -7.55 11.53
C HIS A 80 7.65 -6.99 12.70
N ARG A 81 8.22 -6.13 13.55
CA ARG A 81 7.50 -5.59 14.72
C ARG A 81 6.50 -4.49 14.40
N ASP A 82 6.72 -3.76 13.32
CA ASP A 82 5.80 -2.69 12.91
C ASP A 82 4.44 -3.25 12.45
N VAL A 83 3.41 -2.99 13.26
CA VAL A 83 2.03 -3.44 13.00
C VAL A 83 1.37 -2.76 11.79
N HIS A 84 1.92 -1.66 11.29
CA HIS A 84 1.43 -0.97 10.09
C HIS A 84 1.78 -1.76 8.84
N LEU A 85 2.94 -2.41 8.82
CA LEU A 85 3.38 -3.21 7.69
C LEU A 85 2.36 -4.30 7.37
N VAL A 86 2.04 -5.18 8.32
CA VAL A 86 1.07 -6.27 8.10
C VAL A 86 -0.32 -5.76 7.69
N LYS A 87 -0.76 -4.61 8.21
CA LYS A 87 -2.02 -3.98 7.81
C LYS A 87 -1.99 -3.49 6.37
N THR A 88 -0.87 -2.87 5.97
CA THR A 88 -0.67 -2.38 4.60
C THR A 88 -0.62 -3.54 3.62
N ILE A 89 0.19 -4.57 3.88
CA ILE A 89 0.27 -5.77 3.02
C ILE A 89 -1.11 -6.42 2.88
N ARG A 90 -1.83 -6.63 3.99
CA ARG A 90 -3.18 -7.20 3.96
C ARG A 90 -4.18 -6.34 3.17
N ALA A 91 -4.11 -5.01 3.31
CA ALA A 91 -4.99 -4.11 2.58
C ALA A 91 -4.72 -4.15 1.06
N LEU A 92 -3.45 -4.26 0.65
CA LEU A 92 -3.05 -4.36 -0.75
C LEU A 92 -3.47 -5.68 -1.40
N VAL A 93 -3.25 -6.82 -0.71
CA VAL A 93 -3.75 -8.14 -1.13
C VAL A 93 -5.26 -8.08 -1.35
N TYR A 94 -5.96 -7.45 -0.41
CA TYR A 94 -7.41 -7.32 -0.48
C TYR A 94 -7.85 -6.43 -1.64
N ALA A 95 -7.19 -5.28 -1.85
CA ALA A 95 -7.48 -4.38 -2.95
C ALA A 95 -7.30 -5.07 -4.32
N GLU A 96 -6.21 -5.83 -4.49
CA GLU A 96 -5.94 -6.57 -5.73
C GLU A 96 -7.06 -7.55 -6.08
N LYS A 97 -7.67 -8.21 -5.07
CA LYS A 97 -8.82 -9.11 -5.28
C LYS A 97 -10.02 -8.42 -5.95
N PHE A 98 -10.24 -7.14 -5.69
CA PHE A 98 -11.34 -6.36 -6.25
C PHE A 98 -10.97 -5.64 -7.55
N ASP A 99 -9.67 -5.45 -7.81
CA ASP A 99 -9.18 -4.84 -9.04
C ASP A 99 -9.14 -5.85 -10.20
N ARG A 100 -10.34 -6.30 -10.61
CA ARG A 100 -10.52 -7.31 -11.66
C ARG A 100 -10.36 -6.75 -13.09
N ALA A 101 -9.95 -5.48 -13.26
CA ALA A 101 -10.28 -4.72 -14.46
C ALA A 101 -9.12 -4.21 -15.33
N GLN A 102 -7.84 -4.41 -15.01
CA GLN A 102 -6.76 -3.85 -15.86
C GLN A 102 -5.55 -4.80 -15.99
N GLU A 103 -5.45 -5.49 -17.14
CA GLU A 103 -4.22 -6.18 -17.57
C GLU A 103 -2.99 -5.24 -17.58
N ASN A 104 -3.23 -3.94 -17.75
CA ASN A 104 -2.20 -2.89 -17.86
C ASN A 104 -1.51 -2.54 -16.54
N ASN A 105 -2.08 -2.89 -15.38
CA ASN A 105 -1.54 -2.56 -14.05
C ASN A 105 -1.33 -3.81 -13.18
N LYS A 106 -1.21 -4.99 -13.81
CA LYS A 106 -0.83 -6.24 -13.15
C LYS A 106 0.38 -5.97 -12.26
N MET A 107 0.28 -6.34 -10.98
CA MET A 107 1.35 -6.22 -9.98
C MET A 107 1.57 -4.81 -9.39
N SER A 108 0.75 -3.81 -9.69
CA SER A 108 0.88 -2.48 -9.05
C SER A 108 0.77 -2.55 -7.53
N TYR A 109 -0.21 -3.30 -7.00
CA TYR A 109 -0.35 -3.55 -5.56
C TYR A 109 0.84 -4.30 -4.98
N LEU A 110 1.35 -5.30 -5.71
CA LEU A 110 2.54 -6.05 -5.31
C LEU A 110 3.77 -5.14 -5.24
N LYS A 111 3.98 -4.28 -6.23
CA LYS A 111 5.09 -3.31 -6.22
C LYS A 111 4.99 -2.35 -5.04
N ILE A 112 3.79 -1.86 -4.71
CA ILE A 112 3.58 -1.01 -3.53
C ILE A 112 3.92 -1.79 -2.24
N ALA A 113 3.52 -3.06 -2.17
CA ALA A 113 3.83 -3.93 -1.03
C ALA A 113 5.34 -4.13 -0.89
N GLN A 114 6.04 -4.45 -1.98
CA GLN A 114 7.50 -4.61 -2.01
C GLN A 114 8.21 -3.31 -1.61
N MET A 115 7.78 -2.16 -2.13
CA MET A 115 8.35 -0.86 -1.77
C MET A 115 8.17 -0.57 -0.27
N THR A 116 7.04 -0.97 0.29
CA THR A 116 6.78 -0.85 1.73
C THR A 116 7.72 -1.76 2.56
N MET A 117 8.00 -2.98 2.07
CA MET A 117 8.96 -3.89 2.70
C MET A 117 10.38 -3.32 2.63
N ASP A 118 10.82 -2.90 1.44
CA ASP A 118 12.14 -2.30 1.22
C ASP A 118 12.37 -1.06 2.10
N ALA A 119 11.31 -0.28 2.37
CA ALA A 119 11.42 0.89 3.22
C ALA A 119 11.64 0.56 4.71
N LEU A 120 11.27 -0.63 5.18
CA LEU A 120 11.35 -1.02 6.59
C LEU A 120 12.47 -2.01 6.88
N PHE A 121 12.71 -2.95 5.99
CA PHE A 121 13.79 -3.94 6.11
C PHE A 121 15.16 -3.35 5.71
N PRO A 122 16.27 -3.97 6.15
CA PRO A 122 16.36 -5.16 7.01
C PRO A 122 16.20 -4.86 8.52
N ASP A 123 15.93 -3.62 8.91
CA ASP A 123 15.79 -3.23 10.31
C ASP A 123 14.41 -3.61 10.87
N TYR A 124 14.35 -4.77 11.55
CA TYR A 124 13.12 -5.32 12.14
C TYR A 124 12.47 -4.45 13.22
N GLU A 125 13.22 -3.49 13.78
CA GLU A 125 12.73 -2.55 14.79
C GLU A 125 12.30 -1.21 14.15
N LYS A 126 12.64 -0.96 12.88
CA LYS A 126 12.28 0.27 12.17
C LYS A 126 10.78 0.40 12.06
N THR A 127 10.23 1.46 12.65
CA THR A 127 8.79 1.71 12.56
C THR A 127 8.45 2.54 11.33
N TRP A 128 7.22 2.40 10.87
CA TRP A 128 6.60 3.21 9.85
C TRP A 128 6.82 4.70 10.12
N SER A 129 7.57 5.36 9.24
CA SER A 129 7.79 6.79 9.37
C SER A 129 6.54 7.57 8.94
N HIS A 130 6.10 8.47 9.81
CA HIS A 130 5.09 9.46 9.45
C HIS A 130 5.67 10.67 8.71
N GLU A 131 7.01 10.76 8.65
CA GLU A 131 7.74 11.94 8.18
C GLU A 131 7.73 12.08 6.64
N GLY A 132 7.17 11.11 5.93
CA GLY A 132 6.77 11.29 4.54
C GLY A 132 7.80 10.79 3.54
N VAL A 133 7.62 9.52 3.18
CA VAL A 133 8.21 8.97 1.97
C VAL A 133 7.70 9.81 0.78
N GLY A 134 8.62 10.45 0.05
CA GLY A 134 8.31 11.21 -1.17
C GLY A 134 8.65 12.71 -1.15
N TRP A 135 9.08 13.30 -0.03
CA TRP A 135 9.67 14.64 -0.03
C TRP A 135 11.12 14.60 -0.49
N GLU A 136 11.51 15.48 -1.41
CA GLU A 136 12.89 15.62 -1.91
C GLU A 136 13.89 15.83 -0.76
N GLU A 137 13.47 16.55 0.27
CA GLU A 137 14.25 16.82 1.47
C GLU A 137 14.51 15.55 2.28
N TYR A 138 13.55 14.62 2.32
CA TYR A 138 13.70 13.34 3.00
C TYR A 138 14.48 12.31 2.17
N TRP A 139 14.32 12.32 0.85
CA TRP A 139 15.13 11.44 -0.03
C TRP A 139 16.63 11.68 0.14
N LYS A 140 17.05 12.94 0.36
CA LYS A 140 18.45 13.29 0.66
C LYS A 140 18.99 12.71 1.97
N THR A 141 18.11 12.31 2.89
CA THR A 141 18.50 11.71 4.19
C THR A 141 18.54 10.19 4.16
N VAL A 142 17.93 9.57 3.15
CA VAL A 142 18.05 8.14 2.89
C VAL A 142 19.41 7.93 2.23
N LYS A 143 20.40 7.51 3.02
CA LYS A 143 21.72 7.13 2.48
C LYS A 143 21.51 6.01 1.47
N ASP A 144 22.11 6.16 0.29
CA ASP A 144 22.17 5.12 -0.74
C ASP A 144 22.62 3.81 -0.09
N SER A 145 21.69 2.86 0.00
CA SER A 145 21.88 1.50 0.51
C SER A 145 22.30 0.56 -0.59
#